data_AF-A0A5J4WRI6-F1
#
_entry.id   AF-A0A5J4WRI6-F1
#
_cell.length_a   1.000
_cell.length_b   1.000
_cell.length_c   1.000
_cell.angle_alpha   90.00
_cell.angle_beta   90.00
_cell.angle_gamma   90.00
#
_symmetry.space_group_name_H-M   'P 1'
#
loop_
_entity.id
_entity.type
_entity.pdbx_description
1 polymer ?
#
loop_
_entity_poly.entity_id
_entity_poly.type
_entity_poly.pdbx_seq_one_letter_code
_entity_poly.pdbx_strand_id
1 'polypeptide(L)'
;MHICIYDVSVSSDSKKLKKDERLIAEGSFDPEVLPHQTFEAQKFDIEGELKHLTCKSVRFEFVNNYGNKDYTCIYRLQVHSGNNNKYAEDNVKILKRHQK
;
A
#
# COMPACT_ATOMS: atom_id res chain seq x y z
N MET A 1 -13.62 3.09 -7.69
CA MET A 1 -13.58 3.98 -6.51
C MET A 1 -12.47 4.99 -6.77
N HIS A 2 -12.79 6.26 -7.02
CA HIS A 2 -11.79 7.31 -7.21
C HIS A 2 -11.65 8.08 -5.89
N ILE A 3 -10.42 8.16 -5.36
CA ILE A 3 -10.14 8.87 -4.10
C ILE A 3 -9.01 9.84 -4.37
N CYS A 4 -9.21 11.12 -4.04
CA CYS A 4 -8.11 12.07 -3.98
C CYS A 4 -7.79 12.36 -2.51
N ILE A 5 -6.49 12.33 -2.19
CA ILE A 5 -5.93 12.64 -0.89
C ILE A 5 -5.35 14.05 -0.99
N TYR A 6 -5.85 14.95 -0.15
CA TYR A 6 -5.42 16.36 -0.14
C TYR A 6 -4.26 16.61 0.84
N ASP A 7 -4.09 15.75 1.84
CA ASP A 7 -2.96 15.76 2.79
C ASP A 7 -1.94 14.65 2.46
N VAL A 8 -1.29 14.73 1.29
CA VAL A 8 -0.06 13.95 1.09
C VAL A 8 1.05 14.74 1.76
N SER A 9 1.53 14.25 2.90
CA SER A 9 2.64 14.87 3.64
C SER A 9 3.83 15.04 2.70
N VAL A 10 4.13 16.28 2.32
CA VAL A 10 5.27 16.66 1.48
C VAL A 10 6.60 16.46 2.24
N SER A 11 6.56 16.10 3.54
CA SER A 11 7.73 15.76 4.32
C SER A 11 8.07 14.27 4.19
N SER A 12 9.35 13.98 3.97
CA SER A 12 9.97 12.66 3.97
C SER A 12 9.94 11.96 5.34
N ASP A 13 9.13 12.43 6.29
CA ASP A 13 8.98 11.82 7.60
C ASP A 13 8.08 10.60 7.46
N SER A 14 8.66 9.51 6.95
CA SER A 14 8.04 8.19 7.01
C SER A 14 7.48 8.00 8.41
N LYS A 15 6.17 7.80 8.52
CA LYS A 15 5.56 7.61 9.84
C LYS A 15 6.18 6.34 10.39
N LYS A 16 6.90 6.46 11.52
CA LYS A 16 7.55 5.32 12.18
C LYS A 16 6.56 4.16 12.23
N LEU A 17 6.94 3.04 11.60
CA LEU A 17 6.16 1.81 11.63
C LEU A 17 5.86 1.48 13.09
N LYS A 18 4.61 1.12 13.38
CA LYS A 18 4.28 0.56 14.69
C LYS A 18 5.03 -0.75 14.87
N LYS A 19 5.22 -1.17 16.12
CA LYS A 19 5.94 -2.40 16.49
C LYS A 19 5.46 -3.65 15.71
N ASP A 20 4.18 -3.69 15.36
CA ASP A 20 3.55 -4.82 14.67
C ASP A 20 3.35 -4.60 13.16
N GLU A 21 3.70 -3.42 12.64
CA GLU A 21 3.66 -3.12 11.20
C GLU A 21 5.00 -3.54 10.55
N ARG A 22 4.92 -4.19 9.39
CA ARG A 22 6.08 -4.60 8.60
C ARG A 22 5.98 -3.99 7.21
N LEU A 23 7.11 -3.49 6.70
CA LEU A 23 7.21 -3.06 5.30
C LEU A 23 7.19 -4.32 4.43
N ILE A 24 6.09 -4.53 3.70
CA ILE A 24 5.93 -5.70 2.83
C ILE A 24 6.30 -5.41 1.38
N ALA A 25 6.21 -4.17 0.92
CA ALA A 25 6.59 -3.76 -0.43
C ALA A 25 6.88 -2.26 -0.44
N GLU A 26 7.82 -1.86 -1.29
CA GLU A 26 8.15 -0.47 -1.60
C GLU A 26 8.35 -0.37 -3.11
N GLY A 27 7.92 0.73 -3.71
CA GLY A 27 8.08 0.96 -5.13
C GLY A 27 7.62 2.34 -5.55
N SER A 28 8.07 2.75 -6.73
CA SER A 28 7.60 3.96 -7.40
C SER A 28 6.70 3.55 -8.55
N PHE A 29 5.50 4.12 -8.61
CA PHE A 29 4.70 4.07 -9.83
C PHE A 29 5.40 4.91 -10.91
N ASP A 30 5.21 4.56 -12.18
CA ASP A 30 5.69 5.38 -13.30
C ASP A 30 4.59 5.50 -14.36
N PRO A 31 3.90 6.65 -14.46
CA PRO A 31 2.77 6.81 -15.38
C PRO A 31 3.17 6.67 -16.85
N GLU A 32 4.46 6.80 -17.19
CA GLU A 32 4.96 6.69 -18.57
C GLU A 32 5.21 5.24 -19.00
N VAL A 33 5.40 4.33 -18.04
CA VAL A 33 5.72 2.92 -18.32
C VAL A 33 4.46 2.12 -18.61
N LEU A 34 3.55 2.01 -17.64
CA LEU A 34 2.32 1.22 -17.77
C LEU A 34 1.19 1.79 -16.90
N PRO A 35 -0.07 1.73 -17.38
CA PRO A 35 -1.24 2.19 -16.63
C PRO A 35 -1.55 1.32 -15.41
N HIS A 36 -1.06 0.08 -15.37
CA HIS A 36 -1.20 -0.84 -14.25
C HIS A 36 0.17 -1.40 -13.88
N GLN A 37 0.53 -1.32 -12.60
CA GLN A 37 1.82 -1.80 -12.09
C GLN A 37 1.61 -2.59 -10.82
N THR A 38 2.37 -3.68 -10.68
CA THR A 38 2.33 -4.58 -9.53
C THR A 38 3.68 -4.52 -8.83
N PHE A 39 3.65 -4.44 -7.50
CA PHE A 39 4.83 -4.49 -6.65
C PHE A 39 4.80 -5.77 -5.83
N GLU A 40 5.84 -6.59 -5.96
CA GLU A 40 5.92 -7.87 -5.28
C GLU A 40 6.20 -7.70 -3.79
N ALA A 41 5.51 -8.48 -2.98
CA ALA A 41 5.74 -8.48 -1.54
C ALA A 41 7.05 -9.21 -1.19
N GLN A 42 7.78 -8.67 -0.22
CA GLN A 42 8.98 -9.28 0.34
C GLN A 42 8.64 -10.60 1.04
N LYS A 43 9.55 -11.56 0.91
CA LYS A 43 9.52 -12.80 1.69
C LYS A 43 10.35 -12.62 2.95
N PHE A 44 9.87 -13.22 4.02
CA PHE A 44 10.51 -13.19 5.33
C PHE A 44 10.86 -14.62 5.73
N ASP A 45 11.95 -14.77 6.47
CA ASP A 45 12.28 -16.04 7.11
C ASP A 45 11.28 -16.29 8.25
N ILE A 46 10.49 -17.35 8.09
CA ILE A 46 9.54 -17.84 9.09
C ILE A 46 9.89 -19.30 9.34
N GLU A 47 10.51 -19.56 10.49
CA GLU A 47 10.92 -20.91 10.93
C GLU A 47 11.85 -21.62 9.93
N GLY A 48 12.75 -20.88 9.26
CA GLY A 48 13.71 -21.42 8.30
C GLY A 48 13.19 -21.50 6.86
N GLU A 49 11.98 -21.02 6.59
CA GLU A 49 11.40 -20.97 5.25
C GLU A 49 11.07 -19.53 4.83
N LEU A 50 11.47 -19.16 3.61
CA LEU A 50 11.15 -17.85 3.02
C LEU A 50 9.71 -17.80 2.53
N LYS A 51 8.84 -17.13 3.28
CA LYS A 51 7.40 -17.03 3.04
C LYS A 51 6.92 -15.58 3.02
N HIS A 52 5.82 -15.31 2.33
CA HIS A 52 5.10 -14.05 2.49
C HIS A 52 4.44 -14.00 3.88
N LEU A 53 4.40 -12.82 4.50
CA LEU A 53 3.65 -12.63 5.74
C LEU A 53 2.15 -12.76 5.49
N THR A 54 1.45 -13.36 6.44
CA THR A 54 -0.02 -13.29 6.49
C THR A 54 -0.43 -12.01 7.22
N CYS A 55 -1.38 -11.27 6.65
CA CYS A 55 -1.88 -10.03 7.25
C CYS A 55 -3.40 -9.94 7.13
N LYS A 56 -4.03 -9.31 8.12
CA LYS A 56 -5.48 -9.01 8.11
C LYS A 56 -5.81 -7.64 7.51
N SER A 57 -4.81 -6.76 7.44
CA SER A 57 -4.94 -5.39 6.95
C SER A 57 -3.64 -4.92 6.34
N VAL A 58 -3.74 -4.15 5.25
CA VAL A 58 -2.60 -3.50 4.58
C VAL A 58 -2.75 -1.99 4.68
N ARG A 59 -1.65 -1.30 4.97
CA ARG A 59 -1.56 0.17 4.96
C ARG A 59 -0.76 0.59 3.74
N PHE A 60 -1.32 1.48 2.93
CA PHE A 60 -0.61 2.16 1.85
C PHE A 60 -0.12 3.51 2.36
N GLU A 61 1.16 3.81 2.12
CA GLU A 61 1.78 5.09 2.42
C GLU A 61 2.25 5.71 1.11
N PHE A 62 1.61 6.81 0.71
CA PHE A 62 1.98 7.56 -0.48
C PHE A 62 2.93 8.67 -0.07
N VAL A 63 4.19 8.58 -0.52
CA VAL A 63 5.27 9.47 -0.08
C VAL A 63 5.30 10.76 -0.89
N ASN A 64 5.04 10.69 -2.19
CA ASN A 64 5.05 11.84 -3.10
C ASN A 64 4.05 11.65 -4.26
N ASN A 65 4.00 12.62 -5.17
CA ASN A 65 3.24 12.57 -6.41
C ASN A 65 4.00 13.24 -7.56
N TYR A 66 3.38 13.31 -8.74
CA TYR A 66 4.00 13.85 -9.96
C TYR A 66 3.84 15.37 -10.13
N GLY A 67 3.86 16.13 -9.02
CA GLY A 67 3.94 17.59 -9.03
C GLY A 67 2.63 18.35 -8.80
N ASN A 68 1.52 17.65 -8.55
CA ASN A 68 0.29 18.31 -8.11
C ASN A 68 0.45 18.77 -6.65
N LYS A 69 0.23 20.05 -6.37
CA LYS A 69 0.47 20.65 -5.04
C LYS A 69 -0.73 20.53 -4.09
N ASP A 70 -1.91 20.28 -4.64
CA ASP A 70 -3.16 20.37 -3.90
C ASP A 70 -3.69 18.99 -3.49
N TYR A 71 -3.40 17.95 -4.30
CA TYR A 71 -3.87 16.60 -4.04
C TYR A 71 -3.10 15.52 -4.82
N THR A 72 -3.29 14.28 -4.38
CA THR A 72 -2.90 13.06 -5.11
C THR A 72 -4.14 12.20 -5.33
N CYS A 73 -4.44 11.84 -6.59
CA CYS A 73 -5.56 10.96 -6.89
C CYS A 73 -5.12 9.51 -7.09
N ILE A 74 -5.87 8.61 -6.49
CA ILE A 74 -5.69 7.17 -6.56
C ILE A 74 -6.90 6.59 -7.29
N TYR A 75 -6.62 5.96 -8.43
CA TYR A 75 -7.66 5.38 -9.29
C TYR A 75 -8.07 3.98 -8.85
N ARG A 76 -7.08 3.11 -8.59
CA ARG A 76 -7.32 1.72 -8.21
C ARG A 76 -6.14 1.19 -7.39
N LEU A 77 -6.45 0.51 -6.30
CA LEU A 77 -5.52 -0.30 -5.53
C LEU A 77 -6.06 -1.73 -5.49
N GLN A 78 -5.19 -2.71 -5.70
CA GLN A 78 -5.51 -4.12 -5.61
C GLN A 78 -4.46 -4.81 -4.76
N VAL A 79 -4.90 -5.73 -3.90
CA VAL A 79 -4.01 -6.59 -3.12
C VAL A 79 -4.26 -8.01 -3.59
N HIS A 80 -3.23 -8.67 -4.08
CA HIS A 80 -3.28 -10.05 -4.51
C HIS A 80 -2.71 -10.94 -3.40
N SER A 81 -3.43 -12.00 -3.05
CA SER A 81 -2.99 -13.01 -2.09
C SER A 81 -2.58 -14.26 -2.84
N GLY A 82 -1.48 -14.90 -2.44
CA GLY A 82 -1.10 -16.22 -2.95
C GLY A 82 -2.03 -17.35 -2.51
N ASN A 83 -2.98 -17.06 -1.60
CA ASN A 83 -3.93 -18.04 -1.09
C ASN A 83 -5.30 -17.83 -1.76
N ASN A 84 -5.52 -18.52 -2.90
CA ASN A 84 -6.70 -18.34 -3.76
C ASN A 84 -8.05 -18.82 -3.16
N ASN A 85 -8.05 -19.46 -1.98
CA ASN A 85 -9.18 -20.31 -1.57
C ASN A 85 -10.07 -19.82 -0.43
N LYS A 86 -9.89 -18.65 0.22
CA LYS A 86 -10.68 -18.34 1.43
C LYS A 86 -11.19 -16.91 1.68
N TYR A 87 -10.81 -15.88 0.92
CA TYR A 87 -11.15 -14.50 1.28
C TYR A 87 -11.64 -13.63 0.12
N ALA A 88 -12.30 -14.24 -0.88
CA ALA A 88 -12.81 -13.54 -2.05
C ALA A 88 -13.88 -12.46 -1.73
N GLU A 89 -14.42 -12.43 -0.51
CA GLU A 89 -15.56 -11.56 -0.13
C GLU A 89 -15.26 -10.49 0.91
N ASP A 90 -14.03 -10.35 1.40
CA ASP A 90 -13.70 -9.25 2.31
C ASP A 90 -13.46 -7.97 1.50
N ASN A 91 -14.54 -7.21 1.32
CA ASN A 91 -14.51 -5.84 0.82
C ASN A 91 -13.37 -5.07 1.50
N VAL A 92 -12.35 -4.66 0.73
CA VAL A 92 -11.24 -3.84 1.23
C VAL A 92 -11.82 -2.55 1.81
N LYS A 93 -11.94 -2.48 3.14
CA LYS A 93 -12.38 -1.26 3.84
C LYS A 93 -11.19 -0.32 3.93
N ILE A 94 -11.22 0.75 3.14
CA ILE A 94 -10.25 1.84 3.25
C ILE A 94 -10.57 2.63 4.52
N LEU A 95 -9.78 2.39 5.57
CA LEU A 95 -9.84 3.16 6.81
C LEU A 95 -9.14 4.51 6.58
N LYS A 96 -9.91 5.55 6.24
CA LYS A 96 -9.40 6.92 6.24
C LYS A 96 -9.10 7.34 7.69
N ARG A 97 -7.83 7.42 8.07
CA ARG A 97 -7.46 8.15 9.29
C ARG A 97 -7.51 9.64 8.97
N HIS A 98 -8.55 10.33 9.44
CA HIS A 98 -8.49 11.78 9.58
C HIS A 98 -7.42 12.10 10.63
N GLN A 99 -6.35 12.79 10.25
CA GLN A 99 -5.53 13.49 11.22
C GLN A 99 -6.33 14.73 11.66
N LYS A 100 -6.48 14.88 12.98
CA LYS A 100 -7.05 16.09 13.59
C LYS A 100 -6.05 17.24 13.46
#